data_AF-A0A7V5D9F7-F1
#
_entry.id   AF-A0A7V5D9F7-F1
#
_cell.length_a   1.000
_cell.length_b   1.000
_cell.length_c   1.000
_cell.angle_alpha   90.00
_cell.angle_beta   90.00
_cell.angle_gamma   90.00
#
_symmetry.space_group_name_H-M   'P 1'
#
loop_
_entity.id
_entity.type
_entity.pdbx_description
1 polymer ?
#
loop_
_entity_poly.entity_id
_entity_poly.type
_entity_poly.pdbx_seq_one_letter_code
_entity_poly.pdbx_strand_id
1 'polypeptide(L)'
;DIAFPNATENEISGKDAEYLAKSGCICVAEGANMPSTLEAIDVYKEYGILFGPAKAANAGGVATSGLEMVQNSMRLSWTREEVDQRLHHIMKHIHKQCVDASQAYLGRVDYLAGANIAGFLKVAKAMVAYGIV
;
A
#
# COMPACT_ATOMS: atom_id res chain seq x y z
N ASP A 1 4.20 -17.17 -9.22
CA ASP A 1 4.03 -15.86 -9.89
C ASP A 1 3.87 -14.69 -8.92
N ILE A 2 2.89 -14.69 -8.01
CA ILE A 2 2.66 -13.57 -7.06
C ILE A 2 2.68 -14.07 -5.62
N ALA A 3 3.27 -13.29 -4.70
CA ALA A 3 3.31 -13.60 -3.27
C ALA A 3 2.58 -12.54 -2.42
N PHE A 4 1.92 -13.00 -1.36
CA PHE A 4 1.15 -12.15 -0.44
C PHE A 4 1.52 -12.44 1.02
N PRO A 5 2.55 -11.75 1.56
CA PRO A 5 2.94 -11.88 2.96
C PRO A 5 1.89 -11.25 3.90
N ASN A 6 1.29 -12.03 4.79
CA ASN A 6 0.05 -11.70 5.49
C ASN A 6 0.00 -12.09 6.98
N ALA A 7 1.04 -12.67 7.58
CA ALA A 7 0.94 -13.14 8.97
C ALA A 7 1.52 -12.13 9.98
N THR A 8 2.81 -11.80 9.89
CA THR A 8 3.50 -10.97 10.90
C THR A 8 4.58 -10.08 10.27
N GLU A 9 5.07 -9.12 11.05
CA GLU A 9 6.26 -8.36 10.72
C GLU A 9 7.49 -9.28 10.53
N ASN A 10 8.36 -8.90 9.59
CA ASN A 10 9.62 -9.59 9.29
C ASN A 10 9.50 -11.10 8.99
N GLU A 11 8.37 -11.56 8.45
CA GLU A 11 8.17 -12.97 8.06
C GLU A 11 8.94 -13.39 6.79
N ILE A 12 9.30 -12.45 5.92
CA ILE A 12 10.11 -12.70 4.72
C ILE A 12 11.49 -12.10 4.90
N SER A 13 12.51 -12.96 5.01
CA SER A 13 13.91 -12.54 5.05
C SER A 13 14.49 -12.33 3.65
N GLY A 14 15.68 -11.72 3.55
CA GLY A 14 16.40 -11.60 2.28
C GLY A 14 16.64 -12.93 1.57
N LYS A 15 16.87 -14.02 2.33
CA LYS A 15 17.04 -15.36 1.75
C LYS A 15 15.75 -15.87 1.13
N ASP A 16 14.62 -15.66 1.81
CA ASP A 16 13.30 -16.05 1.31
C ASP A 16 12.94 -15.25 0.06
N ALA A 17 13.27 -13.96 0.04
CA ALA A 17 13.11 -13.10 -1.12
C ALA A 17 13.94 -13.57 -2.32
N GLU A 18 15.19 -14.00 -2.11
CA GLU A 18 16.01 -14.58 -3.18
C GLU A 18 15.39 -15.86 -3.75
N TYR A 19 14.86 -16.73 -2.89
CA TYR A 19 14.16 -17.93 -3.35
C TYR A 19 12.93 -17.56 -4.17
N LEU A 20 12.10 -16.63 -3.69
CA LEU A 20 10.94 -16.13 -4.43
C LEU A 20 11.33 -15.60 -5.81
N ALA A 21 12.38 -14.79 -5.89
CA ALA A 21 12.86 -14.22 -7.14
C ALA A 21 13.32 -15.31 -8.12
N LYS A 22 14.14 -16.26 -7.66
CA LYS A 22 14.66 -17.37 -8.47
C LYS A 22 13.56 -18.33 -8.91
N SER A 23 12.48 -18.44 -8.15
CA SER A 23 11.28 -19.22 -8.49
C SER A 23 10.34 -18.50 -9.48
N GLY A 24 10.71 -17.32 -9.99
CA GLY A 24 9.91 -16.58 -10.98
C GLY A 24 8.79 -15.75 -10.36
N CYS A 25 8.90 -15.35 -9.09
CA CYS A 25 7.98 -14.38 -8.51
C CYS A 25 8.15 -13.01 -9.21
N ILE A 26 7.05 -12.46 -9.73
CA ILE A 26 7.02 -11.18 -10.45
C ILE A 26 6.44 -10.05 -9.59
N CYS A 27 5.72 -10.38 -8.51
CA CYS A 27 5.04 -9.40 -7.68
C CYS A 27 4.90 -9.88 -6.24
N VAL A 28 5.15 -8.98 -5.29
CA VAL A 28 4.94 -9.17 -3.86
C VAL A 28 4.04 -8.04 -3.37
N ALA A 29 2.91 -8.36 -2.73
CA ALA A 29 2.01 -7.37 -2.14
C ALA A 29 1.76 -7.68 -0.67
N GLU A 30 2.16 -6.76 0.21
CA GLU A 30 2.13 -6.98 1.66
C GLU A 30 0.75 -6.73 2.25
N GLY A 31 0.16 -7.74 2.90
CA GLY A 31 -1.06 -7.59 3.69
C GLY A 31 -0.80 -7.39 5.18
N ALA A 32 0.26 -7.98 5.72
CA ALA A 32 0.70 -7.70 7.09
C ALA A 32 1.39 -6.33 7.20
N ASN A 33 1.64 -5.85 8.43
CA ASN A 33 2.39 -4.62 8.66
C ASN A 33 3.89 -4.91 8.66
N MET A 34 4.59 -4.45 7.61
CA MET A 34 6.05 -4.65 7.41
C MET A 34 6.50 -6.13 7.46
N PRO A 35 5.91 -7.03 6.65
CA PRO A 35 6.27 -8.44 6.63
C PRO A 35 7.63 -8.72 5.99
N SER A 36 8.11 -7.89 5.06
CA SER A 36 9.42 -8.07 4.44
C SER A 36 10.49 -7.32 5.23
N THR A 37 11.63 -7.96 5.51
CA THR A 37 12.79 -7.25 6.05
C THR A 37 13.37 -6.27 5.02
N LEU A 38 14.24 -5.36 5.46
CA LEU A 38 14.90 -4.42 4.53
C LEU A 38 15.70 -5.16 3.45
N GLU A 39 16.37 -6.24 3.83
CA GLU A 39 17.13 -7.07 2.90
C GLU A 39 16.21 -7.72 1.85
N ALA A 40 15.02 -8.18 2.26
CA ALA A 40 14.03 -8.72 1.32
C ALA A 40 13.55 -7.66 0.33
N ILE A 41 13.29 -6.44 0.79
CA ILE A 41 12.87 -5.32 -0.07
C ILE A 41 13.97 -4.97 -1.07
N ASP A 42 15.22 -5.00 -0.67
CA ASP A 42 16.34 -4.72 -1.58
C ASP A 42 16.51 -5.82 -2.63
N VAL A 43 16.31 -7.09 -2.27
CA VAL A 43 16.24 -8.19 -3.24
C VAL A 43 15.10 -7.99 -4.24
N TYR A 44 13.90 -7.58 -3.79
CA TYR A 44 12.80 -7.32 -4.72
C TYR A 44 13.15 -6.24 -5.75
N LYS A 45 13.84 -5.17 -5.32
CA LYS A 45 14.29 -4.11 -6.23
C LYS A 45 15.37 -4.60 -7.20
N GLU A 46 16.34 -5.36 -6.71
CA GLU A 46 17.45 -5.89 -7.53
C GLU A 46 16.93 -6.81 -8.64
N TYR A 47 15.96 -7.68 -8.33
CA TYR A 47 15.36 -8.62 -9.27
C TYR A 47 14.20 -8.04 -10.08
N GLY A 48 13.86 -6.76 -9.90
CA GLY A 48 12.78 -6.10 -10.64
C GLY A 48 11.38 -6.62 -10.29
N ILE A 49 11.20 -7.19 -9.11
CA ILE A 49 9.90 -7.66 -8.60
C ILE A 49 9.03 -6.45 -8.26
N LEU A 50 7.78 -6.46 -8.75
CA LEU A 50 6.80 -5.44 -8.40
C LEU A 50 6.48 -5.54 -6.91
N PHE A 51 6.83 -4.51 -6.14
CA PHE A 51 6.64 -4.51 -4.69
C PHE A 51 5.51 -3.56 -4.27
N GLY A 52 4.41 -4.11 -3.75
CA GLY A 52 3.28 -3.39 -3.16
C GLY A 52 3.46 -3.26 -1.65
N PRO A 53 3.84 -2.07 -1.13
CA PRO A 53 4.15 -1.89 0.29
C PRO A 53 2.90 -1.98 1.16
N ALA A 54 3.05 -2.48 2.40
CA ALA A 54 1.96 -2.68 3.35
C ALA A 54 1.04 -1.47 3.48
N LYS A 55 1.61 -0.27 3.70
CA LYS A 55 0.88 1.00 3.87
C LYS A 55 -0.09 1.36 2.73
N ALA A 56 0.07 0.76 1.55
CA ALA A 56 -0.84 0.94 0.42
C ALA A 56 -1.69 -0.32 0.17
N ALA A 57 -1.07 -1.50 0.15
CA ALA A 57 -1.73 -2.75 -0.20
C ALA A 57 -2.75 -3.21 0.87
N ASN A 58 -2.46 -3.00 2.16
CA ASN A 58 -3.34 -3.41 3.26
C ASN A 58 -4.28 -2.31 3.76
N ALA A 59 -4.23 -1.12 3.14
CA ALA A 59 -5.02 0.04 3.55
C ALA A 59 -6.55 -0.16 3.43
N GLY A 60 -6.98 -1.25 2.77
CA GLY A 60 -8.39 -1.61 2.64
C GLY A 60 -9.12 -1.75 3.97
N GLY A 61 -8.47 -2.29 5.01
CA GLY A 61 -9.07 -2.41 6.34
C GLY A 61 -9.44 -1.05 6.93
N VAL A 62 -8.48 -0.11 6.96
CA VAL A 62 -8.69 1.26 7.44
C VAL A 62 -9.70 2.00 6.56
N ALA A 63 -9.67 1.79 5.25
CA ALA A 63 -10.65 2.36 4.32
C ALA A 63 -12.07 1.89 4.65
N THR A 64 -12.28 0.60 4.89
CA THR A 64 -13.60 0.07 5.31
C THR A 64 -14.06 0.61 6.66
N SER A 65 -13.16 0.81 7.62
CA SER A 65 -13.51 1.50 8.88
C SER A 65 -13.95 2.95 8.64
N GLY A 66 -13.31 3.66 7.70
CA GLY A 66 -13.76 4.98 7.27
C GLY A 66 -15.17 4.96 6.65
N LEU A 67 -15.48 3.96 5.84
CA LEU A 67 -16.82 3.76 5.28
C LEU A 67 -17.86 3.44 6.37
N GLU A 68 -17.50 2.67 7.39
CA GLU A 68 -18.32 2.41 8.57
C GLU A 68 -18.67 3.70 9.32
N MET A 69 -17.69 4.58 9.54
CA MET A 69 -17.91 5.88 10.18
C MET A 69 -18.89 6.77 9.39
N VAL A 70 -18.83 6.73 8.05
CA VAL A 70 -19.78 7.45 7.18
C VAL A 70 -21.19 6.88 7.33
N GLN A 71 -21.35 5.56 7.28
CA GLN A 71 -22.64 4.88 7.49
C GLN A 71 -23.27 5.24 8.84
N ASN A 72 -22.46 5.20 9.91
CA ASN A 72 -22.89 5.57 11.26
C ASN A 72 -23.34 7.05 11.34
N SER A 73 -22.59 7.96 10.70
CA SER A 73 -22.93 9.39 10.67
C SER A 73 -24.21 9.67 9.88
N MET A 74 -24.45 8.92 8.81
CA MET A 74 -25.64 9.03 7.96
C MET A 74 -26.84 8.23 8.48
N ARG A 75 -26.65 7.35 9.48
CA ARG A 75 -27.65 6.42 10.01
C ARG A 75 -28.28 5.53 8.93
N LEU A 76 -27.45 5.09 7.99
CA LEU A 76 -27.85 4.22 6.87
C LEU A 76 -26.87 3.05 6.79
N SER A 77 -27.35 1.91 6.32
CA SER A 77 -26.51 0.74 6.04
C SER A 77 -26.47 0.52 4.53
N TRP A 78 -25.27 0.37 4.00
CA TRP A 78 -25.06 -0.01 2.61
C TRP A 78 -25.09 -1.52 2.45
N THR A 79 -25.44 -1.95 1.26
CA THR A 79 -25.28 -3.35 0.83
C THR A 79 -23.80 -3.72 0.74
N ARG A 80 -23.53 -5.02 0.72
CA ARG A 80 -22.15 -5.53 0.55
C ARG A 80 -21.56 -5.03 -0.76
N GLU A 81 -22.35 -5.00 -1.83
CA GLU A 81 -21.96 -4.60 -3.17
C GLU A 81 -21.58 -3.13 -3.22
N GLU A 82 -22.32 -2.26 -2.53
CA GLU A 82 -21.99 -0.84 -2.42
C GLU A 82 -20.69 -0.60 -1.64
N VAL A 83 -20.47 -1.33 -0.55
CA VAL A 83 -19.21 -1.25 0.22
C VAL A 83 -18.03 -1.73 -0.62
N ASP A 84 -18.17 -2.86 -1.32
CA ASP A 84 -17.13 -3.43 -2.17
C ASP A 84 -16.76 -2.49 -3.34
N GLN A 85 -17.75 -1.90 -4.02
CA GLN A 85 -17.51 -0.93 -5.08
C GLN A 85 -16.77 0.31 -4.57
N ARG A 86 -17.13 0.81 -3.38
CA ARG A 86 -16.44 1.96 -2.75
C ARG A 86 -15.02 1.60 -2.38
N LEU A 87 -14.80 0.42 -1.77
CA LEU A 87 -13.48 -0.08 -1.44
C LEU A 87 -12.61 -0.21 -2.69
N HIS A 88 -13.13 -0.81 -3.77
CA HIS A 88 -12.41 -0.95 -5.04
C HIS A 88 -11.98 0.40 -5.61
N HIS A 89 -12.86 1.40 -5.57
CA HIS A 89 -12.51 2.77 -5.98
C HIS A 89 -11.41 3.37 -5.11
N ILE A 90 -11.46 3.17 -3.79
CA ILE A 90 -10.42 3.64 -2.87
C ILE A 90 -9.08 2.98 -3.17
N MET A 91 -9.04 1.65 -3.34
CA MET A 91 -7.80 0.93 -3.64
C MET A 91 -7.20 1.34 -5.00
N LYS A 92 -8.03 1.54 -6.02
CA LYS A 92 -7.59 2.12 -7.31
C LYS A 92 -7.01 3.52 -7.15
N HIS A 93 -7.61 4.34 -6.29
CA HIS A 93 -7.11 5.69 -6.04
C HIS A 93 -5.77 5.67 -5.31
N ILE A 94 -5.60 4.80 -4.30
CA ILE A 94 -4.32 4.61 -3.60
C ILE A 94 -3.24 4.15 -4.56
N HIS A 95 -3.53 3.15 -5.40
CA HIS A 95 -2.60 2.67 -6.43
C HIS A 95 -2.19 3.81 -7.38
N LYS A 96 -3.17 4.55 -7.90
CA LYS A 96 -2.91 5.70 -8.79
C LYS A 96 -2.05 6.76 -8.11
N GLN A 97 -2.32 7.11 -6.85
CA GLN A 97 -1.51 8.08 -6.10
C GLN A 97 -0.06 7.62 -5.95
N CYS A 98 0.18 6.33 -5.71
CA CYS A 98 1.55 5.79 -5.64
C CYS A 98 2.28 5.90 -6.98
N VAL A 99 1.61 5.55 -8.08
CA VAL A 99 2.17 5.66 -9.44
C VAL A 99 2.45 7.12 -9.80
N ASP A 100 1.46 8.00 -9.65
CA ASP A 100 1.58 9.41 -10.02
C ASP A 100 2.67 10.10 -9.19
N ALA A 101 2.76 9.83 -7.89
CA ALA A 101 3.78 10.42 -7.02
C ALA A 101 5.19 9.90 -7.35
N SER A 102 5.37 8.59 -7.53
CA SER A 102 6.69 8.05 -7.89
C SER A 102 7.13 8.53 -9.28
N GLN A 103 6.23 8.57 -10.26
CA GLN A 103 6.53 9.10 -11.58
C GLN A 103 6.93 10.58 -11.54
N ALA A 104 6.23 11.40 -10.76
CA ALA A 104 6.50 12.83 -10.66
C ALA A 104 7.84 13.16 -9.99
N TYR A 105 8.24 12.39 -8.97
CA TYR A 105 9.42 12.69 -8.15
C TYR A 105 10.67 11.86 -8.50
N LEU A 106 10.49 10.67 -9.07
CA LEU A 106 11.59 9.75 -9.42
C LEU A 106 11.70 9.46 -10.92
N GLY A 107 10.73 9.89 -11.74
CA GLY A 107 10.70 9.61 -13.18
C GLY A 107 10.42 8.14 -13.54
N ARG A 108 10.14 7.29 -12.55
CA ARG A 108 9.84 5.86 -12.71
C ARG A 108 8.82 5.40 -11.65
N VAL A 109 8.15 4.29 -11.93
CA VAL A 109 7.21 3.68 -10.97
C VAL A 109 7.99 2.97 -9.86
N ASP A 110 7.77 3.43 -8.63
CA ASP A 110 8.29 2.84 -7.39
C ASP A 110 7.21 3.00 -6.32
N TYR A 111 6.47 1.93 -6.02
CA TYR A 111 5.31 2.00 -5.13
C TYR A 111 5.70 2.34 -3.68
N LEU A 112 6.88 1.91 -3.22
CA LEU A 112 7.33 2.21 -1.87
C LEU A 112 7.58 3.71 -1.69
N ALA A 113 8.33 4.30 -2.63
CA ALA A 113 8.56 5.73 -2.64
C ALA A 113 7.27 6.51 -2.90
N GLY A 114 6.47 6.09 -3.87
CA GLY A 114 5.20 6.71 -4.22
C GLY A 114 4.23 6.77 -3.05
N ALA A 115 4.06 5.67 -2.32
CA ALA A 115 3.20 5.61 -1.13
C ALA A 115 3.69 6.56 -0.02
N ASN A 116 5.01 6.60 0.23
CA ASN A 116 5.59 7.51 1.22
C ASN A 116 5.39 8.97 0.84
N ILE A 117 5.70 9.33 -0.41
CA ILE A 117 5.60 10.71 -0.92
C ILE A 117 4.15 11.17 -0.90
N ALA A 118 3.22 10.38 -1.45
CA ALA A 118 1.81 10.74 -1.50
C ALA A 118 1.20 10.90 -0.10
N GLY A 119 1.47 9.95 0.81
CA GLY A 119 0.99 10.01 2.18
C GLY A 119 1.55 11.21 2.95
N PHE A 120 2.87 11.42 2.87
CA PHE A 120 3.53 12.54 3.55
C PHE A 120 3.04 13.89 3.03
N LEU A 121 2.98 14.10 1.71
CA LEU A 121 2.55 15.37 1.13
C LEU A 121 1.13 15.75 1.55
N LYS A 122 0.22 14.78 1.66
CA LYS A 122 -1.15 15.04 2.10
C LYS A 122 -1.18 15.59 3.53
N VAL A 123 -0.43 14.96 4.45
CA VAL A 123 -0.36 15.38 5.85
C VAL A 123 0.38 16.70 5.98
N ALA A 124 1.54 16.84 5.36
CA ALA A 124 2.35 18.06 5.44
C ALA A 124 1.61 19.29 4.91
N LYS A 125 0.88 19.17 3.79
CA LYS A 125 0.06 20.27 3.26
C LYS A 125 -1.06 20.67 4.23
N ALA A 126 -1.71 19.69 4.87
CA ALA A 126 -2.71 19.97 5.89
C ALA A 126 -2.06 20.70 7.08
N MET A 127 -0.97 20.19 7.63
CA MET A 127 -0.27 20.83 8.76
C MET A 127 0.11 22.29 8.46
N VAL A 128 0.66 22.57 7.28
CA VAL A 128 0.98 23.95 6.85
C VAL A 128 -0.27 24.82 6.77
N ALA A 129 -1.39 24.29 6.29
CA ALA A 129 -2.65 25.03 6.17
C ALA A 129 -3.30 25.34 7.53
N TYR A 130 -3.17 24.44 8.51
CA TYR A 130 -3.70 24.65 9.87
C TYR A 130 -2.78 25.52 10.75
N GLY A 131 -1.53 25.76 10.33
CA GLY A 131 -0.57 26.57 11.06
C GLY A 131 0.02 25.86 12.28
N ILE A 132 0.58 26.63 13.20
CA ILE A 132 1.11 26.12 14.48
C ILE A 132 -0.07 26.00 15.45
N VAL A 133 -0.44 24.76 15.79
CA VAL A 133 -1.49 24.40 16.75
C VAL A 133 -0.93 23.67 17.96
#